data_AF-A0A1G1VS28-F1
#
_entry.id   AF-A0A1G1VS28-F1
#
_cell.length_a   1.000
_cell.length_b   1.000
_cell.length_c   1.000
_cell.angle_alpha   90.00
_cell.angle_beta   90.00
_cell.angle_gamma   90.00
#
_symmetry.space_group_name_H-M   'P 1'
#
loop_
_entity.id
_entity.type
_entity.pdbx_description
1 polymer ?
#
loop_
_entity_poly.entity_id
_entity_poly.type
_entity_poly.pdbx_seq_one_letter_code
_entity_poly.pdbx_strand_id
1 'polypeptide(L)'
;MSIFIVGLTVLFLAILGKSAFGLSLVMPLTLAISFQLDARKSFFTAFVGGLVLSLVEGSPLGRESLALLCAAGFLHAYGRRFSSKHWFFFVVFAVLGSLIYLGIAGRRIGFWVVASEALLVVMFLFAVRGIRERLFSDAITLKV
;
A
#
# COMPACT_ATOMS: atom_id res chain seq x y z
N MET A 1 15.81 -11.27 1.49
CA MET A 1 15.60 -10.13 0.58
C MET A 1 15.99 -8.86 1.33
N SER A 2 17.15 -8.27 1.03
CA SER A 2 17.75 -7.21 1.87
C SER A 2 16.86 -5.98 1.96
N ILE A 3 16.78 -5.39 3.16
CA ILE A 3 16.04 -4.15 3.49
C ILE A 3 16.34 -3.03 2.48
N PHE A 4 17.57 -2.98 1.96
CA PHE A 4 18.01 -2.08 0.90
C PHE A 4 17.18 -2.17 -0.39
N ILE A 5 16.85 -3.39 -0.86
CA ILE A 5 16.09 -3.59 -2.11
C ILE A 5 14.67 -3.07 -1.94
N VAL A 6 14.06 -3.32 -0.77
CA VAL A 6 12.72 -2.82 -0.45
C VAL A 6 12.72 -1.29 -0.38
N GLY A 7 13.69 -0.71 0.34
CA GLY A 7 13.83 0.75 0.43
C GLY A 7 14.06 1.43 -0.92
N LEU A 8 14.93 0.86 -1.77
CA LEU A 8 15.21 1.39 -3.11
C LEU A 8 13.97 1.32 -4.02
N THR A 9 13.21 0.23 -3.94
CA THR A 9 11.98 0.04 -4.73
C THR A 9 10.91 1.03 -4.32
N VAL A 10 10.72 1.24 -3.01
CA VAL A 10 9.79 2.23 -2.46
C VAL A 10 10.21 3.65 -2.85
N LEU A 11 11.52 3.95 -2.81
CA LEU A 11 12.06 5.23 -3.24
C LEU A 11 11.81 5.48 -4.73
N PHE A 12 12.10 4.49 -5.58
CA PHE A 12 11.87 4.59 -7.01
C PHE A 12 10.38 4.79 -7.32
N LEU A 13 9.48 4.07 -6.65
CA LEU A 13 8.03 4.28 -6.80
C LEU A 13 7.58 5.66 -6.34
N ALA A 14 8.15 6.19 -5.26
CA ALA A 14 7.83 7.53 -4.76
C ALA A 14 8.21 8.60 -5.78
N ILE A 15 9.42 8.49 -6.35
CA ILE A 15 9.94 9.42 -7.36
C ILE A 15 9.15 9.28 -8.66
N LEU A 16 8.94 8.05 -9.13
CA LEU A 16 8.22 7.78 -10.37
C LEU A 16 6.75 8.22 -10.29
N GLY A 17 6.08 7.96 -9.17
CA GLY A 17 4.69 8.36 -8.96
C GLY A 17 4.53 9.88 -8.96
N LYS A 18 5.37 10.58 -8.20
CA LYS A 18 5.36 12.04 -8.13
C LYS A 18 5.72 12.69 -9.47
N SER A 19 6.72 12.13 -10.18
CA SER A 19 7.22 12.68 -11.44
C SER A 19 6.28 12.40 -12.63
N ALA A 20 5.74 11.19 -12.74
CA ALA A 20 4.97 10.76 -13.91
C ALA A 20 3.46 11.04 -13.79
N PHE A 21 2.89 10.94 -12.59
CA PHE A 21 1.43 10.98 -12.39
C PHE A 21 0.96 12.06 -11.41
N GLY A 22 1.87 12.74 -10.71
CA GLY A 22 1.50 13.66 -9.63
C GLY A 22 0.79 12.98 -8.45
N LEU A 23 0.87 11.64 -8.37
CA LEU A 23 0.20 10.80 -7.38
C LEU A 23 1.22 9.95 -6.62
N SER A 24 0.95 9.68 -5.36
CA SER A 24 1.82 8.86 -4.52
C SER A 24 1.55 7.38 -4.80
N LEU A 25 2.39 6.71 -5.60
CA LEU A 25 2.26 5.26 -5.88
C LEU A 25 2.62 4.37 -4.68
N VAL A 26 3.32 4.92 -3.69
CA VAL A 26 3.74 4.19 -2.49
C VAL A 26 2.55 3.89 -1.59
N MET A 27 1.60 4.82 -1.47
CA MET A 27 0.40 4.66 -0.66
C MET A 27 -0.45 3.45 -1.13
N PRO A 28 -0.87 3.36 -2.40
CA PRO A 28 -1.72 2.26 -2.86
C PRO A 28 -0.98 0.92 -2.83
N LEU A 29 0.32 0.92 -3.13
CA LEU A 29 1.16 -0.27 -2.96
C LEU A 29 1.19 -0.74 -1.50
N THR A 30 1.38 0.18 -0.55
CA THR A 30 1.45 -0.14 0.88
C THR A 30 0.14 -0.73 1.39
N LEU A 31 -1.00 -0.17 0.97
CA LEU A 31 -2.31 -0.71 1.35
C LEU A 31 -2.55 -2.09 0.72
N ALA A 32 -2.21 -2.27 -0.57
CA ALA A 32 -2.32 -3.56 -1.26
C ALA A 32 -1.47 -4.65 -0.58
N ILE A 33 -0.24 -4.33 -0.21
CA ILE A 33 0.66 -5.24 0.51
C ILE A 33 0.11 -5.58 1.91
N SER A 34 -0.53 -4.62 2.58
CA SER A 34 -1.10 -4.80 3.92
C SER A 34 -2.25 -5.81 3.97
N PHE A 35 -2.95 -6.03 2.85
CA PHE A 35 -3.93 -7.10 2.76
C PHE A 35 -3.31 -8.51 2.73
N GLN A 36 -2.06 -8.65 2.27
CA GLN A 36 -1.44 -9.95 2.02
C GLN A 36 -0.35 -10.35 3.02
N LEU A 37 0.34 -9.38 3.63
CA LEU A 37 1.42 -9.64 4.58
C LEU A 37 0.92 -9.80 6.02
N ASP A 38 1.79 -10.34 6.88
CA ASP A 38 1.58 -10.33 8.32
C ASP A 38 1.66 -8.93 8.92
N ALA A 39 0.93 -8.70 10.01
CA ALA A 39 0.81 -7.40 10.67
C ALA A 39 2.16 -6.71 10.90
N ARG A 40 3.16 -7.45 11.43
CA ARG A 40 4.50 -6.89 11.67
C ARG A 40 5.16 -6.36 10.40
N LYS A 41 5.06 -7.10 9.29
CA LYS A 41 5.67 -6.71 8.01
C LYS A 41 4.90 -5.56 7.37
N SER A 42 3.57 -5.59 7.41
CA SER A 42 2.70 -4.51 6.93
C SER A 42 2.96 -3.19 7.65
N PHE A 43 3.02 -3.19 8.99
CA PHE A 43 3.34 -1.99 9.76
C PHE A 43 4.74 -1.46 9.47
N PHE A 44 5.73 -2.36 9.32
CA PHE A 44 7.08 -1.95 8.94
C PHE A 44 7.12 -1.31 7.55
N THR A 45 6.45 -1.91 6.55
CA THR A 45 6.36 -1.32 5.21
C THR A 45 5.60 0.01 5.20
N ALA A 46 4.55 0.15 6.02
CA ALA A 46 3.81 1.40 6.15
C ALA A 46 4.65 2.50 6.80
N PHE A 47 5.42 2.18 7.84
CA PHE A 47 6.32 3.11 8.50
C PHE A 47 7.42 3.60 7.56
N VAL A 48 8.16 2.67 6.93
CA VAL A 48 9.25 2.98 5.99
C VAL A 48 8.71 3.70 4.75
N GLY A 49 7.59 3.22 4.20
CA GLY A 49 6.92 3.83 3.06
C GLY A 49 6.55 5.28 3.32
N GLY A 50 5.97 5.57 4.49
CA GLY A 50 5.63 6.93 4.88
C GLY A 50 6.83 7.83 5.15
N LEU A 51 7.95 7.29 5.64
CA LEU A 51 9.17 8.06 5.83
C LEU A 51 9.73 8.50 4.48
N VAL A 52 9.81 7.56 3.52
CA VAL A 52 10.25 7.84 2.16
C VAL A 52 9.30 8.84 1.49
N LEU A 53 7.98 8.67 1.67
CA LEU A 53 7.01 9.61 1.14
C LEU A 53 7.21 11.02 1.68
N SER A 54 7.38 11.13 3.00
CA SER A 54 7.58 12.41 3.66
C SER A 54 8.80 13.15 3.11
N LEU A 55 9.89 12.41 2.86
CA LEU A 55 11.11 12.95 2.26
C LEU A 55 10.89 13.43 0.82
N VAL A 56 10.21 12.64 0.00
CA VAL A 56 9.98 12.96 -1.42
C VAL A 56 8.99 14.10 -1.59
N GLU A 57 7.98 14.19 -0.73
CA GLU A 57 6.96 15.23 -0.79
C GLU A 57 7.33 16.51 -0.04
N GLY A 58 8.37 16.46 0.79
CA GLY A 58 8.78 17.59 1.63
C GLY A 58 7.81 17.86 2.77
N SER A 59 7.01 16.87 3.17
CA SER A 59 6.09 16.98 4.30
C SER A 59 6.84 16.74 5.62
N PRO A 60 6.28 17.16 6.78
CA PRO A 60 6.87 16.87 8.08
C PRO A 60 7.16 15.38 8.24
N LEU A 61 8.40 15.05 8.61
CA LEU A 61 8.83 13.67 8.82
C LEU A 61 7.90 12.99 9.82
N GLY A 62 7.32 11.86 9.41
CA GLY A 62 6.46 11.03 10.25
C GLY A 62 4.95 11.27 10.09
N ARG A 63 4.50 12.35 9.44
CA ARG A 63 3.06 12.56 9.16
C ARG A 63 2.51 11.47 8.23
N GLU A 64 3.20 11.22 7.13
CA GLU A 64 2.81 10.20 6.15
C GLU A 64 2.97 8.78 6.72
N SER A 65 3.99 8.56 7.56
CA SER A 65 4.15 7.30 8.30
C SER A 65 2.99 7.04 9.24
N LEU A 66 2.55 8.05 10.01
CA LEU A 66 1.40 7.92 10.90
C LEU A 66 0.12 7.62 10.12
N ALA A 67 -0.12 8.36 9.03
CA ALA A 67 -1.28 8.17 8.17
C ALA A 67 -1.34 6.75 7.59
N LEU A 68 -0.21 6.25 7.07
CA LEU A 68 -0.12 4.89 6.53
C LEU A 68 -0.23 3.82 7.63
N LEU A 69 0.34 4.04 8.81
CA LEU A 69 0.20 3.13 9.95
C LEU A 69 -1.25 3.01 10.40
N CYS A 70 -1.99 4.13 10.47
CA CYS A 70 -3.42 4.12 10.80
C CYS A 70 -4.23 3.38 9.74
N ALA A 71 -3.98 3.66 8.45
CA ALA A 71 -4.67 2.98 7.36
C ALA A 71 -4.37 1.47 7.33
N ALA A 72 -3.11 1.08 7.49
CA ALA A 72 -2.69 -0.32 7.58
C ALA A 72 -3.26 -1.02 8.83
N GLY A 73 -3.31 -0.32 9.96
CA GLY A 73 -3.91 -0.83 11.20
C GLY A 73 -5.41 -1.09 11.06
N PHE A 74 -6.13 -0.16 10.45
CA PHE A 74 -7.55 -0.34 10.11
C PHE A 74 -7.77 -1.53 9.18
N LEU A 75 -6.96 -1.64 8.13
CA LEU A 75 -7.00 -2.76 7.19
C LEU A 75 -6.71 -4.10 7.85
N HIS A 76 -5.78 -4.15 8.81
CA HIS A 76 -5.50 -5.38 9.55
C HIS A 76 -6.61 -5.75 10.53
N ALA A 77 -7.19 -4.77 11.21
CA ALA A 77 -8.26 -4.99 12.18
C ALA A 77 -9.56 -5.49 11.52
N TYR A 78 -9.92 -4.92 10.37
CA TYR A 78 -11.22 -5.16 9.73
C TYR A 78 -11.11 -5.86 8.37
N GLY A 79 -10.15 -5.46 7.53
CA GLY A 79 -10.01 -5.94 6.16
C GLY A 79 -9.64 -7.43 6.03
N ARG A 80 -8.74 -7.95 6.90
CA ARG A 80 -8.34 -9.38 6.84
C ARG A 80 -9.49 -10.35 7.09
N ARG A 81 -10.50 -9.98 7.88
CA ARG A 81 -11.66 -10.86 8.16
C ARG A 81 -12.49 -11.20 6.93
N PHE A 82 -12.46 -10.34 5.91
CA PHE A 82 -13.27 -10.49 4.68
C PHE A 82 -12.44 -10.89 3.46
N SER A 83 -11.13 -11.13 3.66
CA SER A 83 -10.11 -11.24 2.62
C SER A 83 -10.22 -12.47 1.72
N SER A 84 -10.99 -13.51 2.04
CA SER A 84 -10.97 -14.75 1.24
C SER A 84 -12.18 -14.97 0.34
N LYS A 85 -13.34 -14.36 0.65
CA LYS A 85 -14.62 -14.75 0.01
C LYS A 85 -15.31 -13.66 -0.80
N HIS A 86 -14.93 -12.39 -0.63
CA HIS A 86 -15.72 -11.28 -1.16
C HIS A 86 -14.83 -10.13 -1.67
N TRP A 87 -14.60 -10.15 -2.99
CA TRP A 87 -13.84 -9.13 -3.71
C TRP A 87 -14.37 -7.71 -3.50
N PHE A 88 -15.68 -7.56 -3.34
CA PHE A 88 -16.32 -6.28 -3.09
C PHE A 88 -15.81 -5.60 -1.80
N PHE A 89 -15.60 -6.35 -0.72
CA PHE A 89 -15.13 -5.75 0.54
C PHE A 89 -13.70 -5.23 0.41
N PHE A 90 -12.84 -5.82 -0.43
CA PHE A 90 -11.51 -5.26 -0.68
C PHE A 90 -11.57 -3.85 -1.26
N VAL A 91 -12.47 -3.63 -2.22
CA VAL A 91 -12.65 -2.31 -2.83
C VAL A 91 -13.15 -1.32 -1.77
N VAL A 92 -14.12 -1.71 -0.95
CA VAL A 92 -14.64 -0.87 0.14
C VAL A 92 -13.54 -0.54 1.15
N PHE A 93 -12.75 -1.51 1.59
CA PHE A 93 -11.67 -1.31 2.55
C PHE A 93 -10.49 -0.54 1.94
N ALA A 94 -10.23 -0.68 0.63
CA ALA A 94 -9.27 0.16 -0.08
C ALA A 94 -9.71 1.62 -0.08
N VAL A 95 -10.96 1.90 -0.44
CA VAL A 95 -11.56 3.25 -0.38
C VAL A 95 -11.47 3.83 1.04
N LEU A 96 -11.85 3.05 2.05
CA LEU A 96 -11.79 3.49 3.45
C LEU A 96 -10.37 3.74 3.92
N GLY A 97 -9.42 2.86 3.56
CA GLY A 97 -7.99 3.05 3.85
C GLY A 97 -7.44 4.32 3.20
N SER A 98 -7.85 4.60 1.95
CA SER A 98 -7.50 5.84 1.26
C SER A 98 -8.08 7.08 1.93
N LEU A 99 -9.33 7.03 2.38
CA LEU A 99 -9.95 8.13 3.12
C LEU A 99 -9.23 8.39 4.45
N ILE A 100 -8.90 7.34 5.20
CA ILE A 100 -8.16 7.46 6.46
C ILE A 100 -6.80 8.12 6.22
N TYR A 101 -6.06 7.63 5.22
CA TYR A 101 -4.77 8.18 4.87
C TYR A 101 -4.88 9.66 4.47
N LEU A 102 -5.77 10.01 3.54
CA LEU A 102 -5.95 11.39 3.06
C LEU A 102 -6.38 12.33 4.20
N GLY A 103 -7.25 11.88 5.10
CA GLY A 103 -7.69 12.65 6.27
C GLY A 103 -6.54 12.95 7.23
N ILE A 104 -5.75 11.95 7.62
CA ILE A 104 -4.62 12.11 8.55
C ILE A 104 -3.46 12.86 7.89
N ALA A 105 -3.18 12.56 6.63
CA ALA A 105 -2.22 13.29 5.81
C ALA A 105 -2.73 14.68 5.43
N GLY A 106 -3.92 15.10 5.87
CA GLY A 106 -4.55 16.41 5.61
C GLY A 106 -4.50 16.84 4.15
N ARG A 107 -4.74 15.91 3.23
CA ARG A 107 -4.81 16.14 1.79
C ARG A 107 -6.24 16.46 1.38
N ARG A 108 -6.42 17.03 0.19
CA ARG A 108 -7.75 17.24 -0.38
C ARG A 108 -8.46 15.91 -0.58
N ILE A 109 -9.63 15.78 0.05
CA ILE A 109 -10.55 14.67 -0.15
C ILE A 109 -11.48 15.07 -1.30
N GLY A 110 -11.16 14.61 -2.51
CA GLY A 110 -12.00 14.77 -3.68
C GLY A 110 -12.42 13.40 -4.21
N PHE A 111 -13.65 13.29 -4.74
CA PHE A 111 -14.16 12.03 -5.30
C PHE A 111 -13.19 11.42 -6.32
N TRP A 112 -12.68 12.23 -7.25
CA TRP A 112 -11.72 11.80 -8.26
C TRP A 112 -10.41 11.26 -7.67
N VAL A 113 -9.89 11.91 -6.62
CA VAL A 113 -8.65 11.50 -5.94
C VAL A 113 -8.85 10.17 -5.23
N VAL A 114 -9.95 10.04 -4.47
CA VAL A 114 -10.26 8.81 -3.74
C VAL A 114 -10.51 7.66 -4.72
N ALA A 115 -11.23 7.90 -5.81
CA ALA A 115 -11.51 6.90 -6.84
C ALA A 115 -10.23 6.42 -7.54
N SER A 116 -9.33 7.34 -7.92
CA SER A 116 -8.06 6.97 -8.54
C SER A 116 -7.15 6.19 -7.60
N GLU A 117 -7.06 6.60 -6.33
CA GLU A 117 -6.28 5.90 -5.31
C GLU A 117 -6.84 4.50 -5.05
N ALA A 118 -8.16 4.37 -4.87
CA ALA A 118 -8.79 3.07 -4.67
C ALA A 118 -8.60 2.15 -5.88
N LEU A 119 -8.70 2.68 -7.10
CA LEU A 119 -8.44 1.92 -8.32
C LEU A 119 -6.99 1.42 -8.35
N LEU A 120 -6.02 2.28 -8.01
CA LEU A 120 -4.60 1.90 -7.93
C LEU A 120 -4.38 0.82 -6.87
N VAL A 121 -4.98 0.93 -5.68
CA VAL A 121 -4.91 -0.12 -4.65
C VAL A 121 -5.39 -1.45 -5.20
N VAL A 122 -6.53 -1.47 -5.89
CA VAL A 122 -7.09 -2.69 -6.47
C VAL A 122 -6.15 -3.27 -7.53
N MET A 123 -5.65 -2.45 -8.46
CA MET A 123 -4.69 -2.88 -9.47
C MET A 123 -3.42 -3.47 -8.85
N PHE A 124 -2.84 -2.81 -7.85
CA PHE A 124 -1.68 -3.31 -7.12
C PHE A 124 -1.99 -4.60 -6.38
N LEU A 125 -3.17 -4.73 -5.78
CA LEU A 125 -3.57 -5.95 -5.09
C LEU A 125 -3.64 -7.15 -6.04
N PHE A 126 -4.20 -6.97 -7.24
CA PHE A 126 -4.18 -7.99 -8.29
C PHE A 126 -2.75 -8.32 -8.73
N ALA A 127 -1.90 -7.32 -8.97
CA ALA A 127 -0.52 -7.52 -9.38
C ALA A 127 0.28 -8.30 -8.31
N VAL A 128 0.19 -7.88 -7.04
CA VAL A 128 0.86 -8.55 -5.91
C VAL A 128 0.34 -9.98 -5.74
N ARG A 129 -0.98 -10.20 -5.87
CA ARG A 129 -1.57 -11.53 -5.78
C ARG A 129 -1.05 -12.44 -6.91
N GLY A 130 -1.05 -11.96 -8.15
CA GLY A 130 -0.56 -12.72 -9.30
C GLY A 130 0.94 -13.04 -9.21
N ILE A 131 1.76 -12.09 -8.75
CA ILE A 131 3.19 -12.31 -8.50
C ILE A 131 3.40 -13.38 -7.42
N ARG A 132 2.61 -13.31 -6.33
CA ARG A 132 2.68 -14.30 -5.24
C ARG A 132 2.30 -15.68 -5.75
N GLU A 133 1.19 -15.82 -6.47
CA GLU A 133 0.75 -17.10 -7.04
C GLU A 133 1.82 -17.72 -7.98
N ARG A 134 2.48 -16.91 -8.82
CA ARG A 134 3.60 -17.38 -9.68
C ARG A 134 4.82 -17.83 -8.87
N LEU A 135 5.27 -17.00 -7.92
CA LEU A 135 6.42 -17.34 -7.06
C LEU A 135 6.20 -18.62 -6.24
N PHE A 136 4.98 -18.87 -5.78
CA PHE A 136 4.64 -20.10 -5.09
C PHE A 136 4.60 -21.31 -6.04
N SER A 137 4.15 -21.14 -7.29
CA SER A 137 4.16 -22.20 -8.31
C SER A 137 5.58 -22.61 -8.69
N ASP A 138 6.49 -21.64 -8.87
CA ASP A 138 7.89 -21.89 -9.21
C ASP A 138 8.69 -22.52 -8.06
N ALA A 139 8.33 -22.21 -6.81
CA ALA A 139 8.94 -22.82 -5.63
C ALA A 139 8.56 -24.30 -5.43
N ILE A 140 7.44 -24.75 -6.02
CA ILE A 140 7.00 -26.15 -5.98
C ILE A 140 7.70 -26.95 -7.07
N THR A 141 7.91 -26.40 -8.26
CA THR A 141 8.63 -27.06 -9.36
C THR A 141 10.13 -27.24 -9.08
N LEU A 142 10.76 -26.36 -8.30
CA LEU A 142 12.17 -26.49 -7.89
C LEU A 142 12.42 -27.53 -6.77
N LYS A 143 11.36 -28.12 -6.21
CA LYS A 143 11.44 -29.16 -5.17
C LYS A 143 11.23 -30.59 -5.69
N VAL A 144 11.09 -30.77 -7.01
CA VAL A 144 10.95 -32.07 -7.69
C VAL A 144 12.27 -32.49 -8.29
#